data_AF-A0A317Z7X4-F1
#
_entry.id   AF-A0A317Z7X4-F1
#
_cell.length_a   1.000
_cell.length_b   1.000
_cell.length_c   1.000
_cell.angle_alpha   90.00
_cell.angle_beta   90.00
_cell.angle_gamma   90.00
#
_symmetry.space_group_name_H-M   'P 1'
#
loop_
_entity.id
_entity.type
_entity.pdbx_description
1 polymer ?
#
loop_
_entity_poly.entity_id
_entity_poly.type
_entity_poly.pdbx_seq_one_letter_code
_entity_poly.pdbx_strand_id
1 'polypeptide(L)' 'AFNIDQMKLIDLIATIQTHIDQGISTILYVNSEISTRELSRLYVYAHHKGLKSLYYTRNKLLSVEECTSCAI' A
#
# COMPACT_ATOMS: atom_id res chain seq x y z
N ALA A 1 1.23 -10.35 -2.14
CA ALA A 1 1.13 -8.90 -1.90
C ALA A 1 0.30 -8.58 -0.65
N PHE A 2 -0.99 -8.95 -0.59
CA PHE A 2 -1.88 -8.63 0.54
C PHE A 2 -1.52 -9.27 1.90
N ASN A 3 -0.79 -10.37 1.91
CA ASN A 3 -0.36 -11.04 3.15
C ASN A 3 1.02 -10.56 3.65
N ILE A 4 1.61 -9.57 2.99
CA ILE A 4 2.89 -8.99 3.39
C ILE A 4 2.61 -7.90 4.42
N ASP A 5 3.45 -7.83 5.45
CA ASP A 5 3.48 -6.70 6.37
C ASP A 5 3.87 -5.43 5.60
N GLN A 6 2.92 -4.51 5.43
CA GLN A 6 3.11 -3.29 4.65
C GLN A 6 4.16 -2.35 5.28
N MET A 7 4.40 -2.44 6.60
CA MET A 7 5.49 -1.67 7.24
C MET A 7 6.86 -2.14 6.75
N LYS A 8 7.05 -3.46 6.63
CA LYS A 8 8.29 -4.04 6.09
C LYS A 8 8.47 -3.75 4.61
N LEU A 9 7.37 -3.69 3.85
CA LEU A 9 7.41 -3.25 2.46
C LEU A 9 7.91 -1.80 2.38
N ILE A 10 7.40 -0.91 3.23
CA ILE A 10 7.86 0.48 3.32
C ILE A 10 9.36 0.53 3.67
N ASP A 11 9.82 -0.28 4.63
CA ASP A 11 11.25 -0.34 5.00
C ASP A 11 12.14 -0.77 3.84
N LEU A 12 11.70 -1.77 3.07
CA LEU A 12 12.40 -2.25 1.88
C LEU A 12 12.52 -1.13 0.84
N ILE A 13 11.41 -0.45 0.53
CA ILE A 13 11.41 0.64 -0.44
C ILE A 13 12.25 1.81 0.06
N ALA A 14 12.19 2.17 1.35
CA ALA A 14 13.01 3.22 1.93
C ALA A 14 14.51 2.93 1.77
N THR A 15 14.91 1.66 1.94
CA THR A 15 16.29 1.22 1.72
C THR A 15 16.70 1.40 0.27
N ILE A 16 15.86 0.95 -0.67
CA ILE A 16 16.10 1.10 -2.12
C ILE A 16 16.16 2.59 -2.52
N GLN A 17 15.29 3.42 -1.95
CA GLN A 17 15.16 4.85 -2.28
C GLN A 17 16.45 5.64 -2.07
N THR A 18 17.35 5.19 -1.19
CA THR A 18 18.68 5.80 -0.98
C THR A 18 19.59 5.73 -2.21
N HIS A 19 19.31 4.79 -3.13
CA HIS A 19 20.05 4.57 -4.36
C HIS A 19 19.31 5.06 -5.62
N ILE A 20 18.15 5.71 -5.45
CA ILE A 20 17.32 6.23 -6.53
C ILE A 20 17.19 7.76 -6.36
N ASP A 21 17.68 8.50 -7.34
CA ASP A 21 17.65 9.97 -7.39
C ASP A 21 16.22 10.52 -7.55
N GLN A 22 15.36 9.81 -8.28
CA GLN A 22 13.93 10.10 -8.46
C GLN A 22 13.04 9.33 -7.45
N GLY A 23 11.73 9.26 -7.69
CA GLY A 23 10.76 8.54 -6.86
C GLY A 23 10.47 7.12 -7.34
N ILE A 24 9.98 6.27 -6.43
CA ILE A 24 9.55 4.90 -6.72
C ILE A 24 8.02 4.80 -6.55
N SER A 25 7.31 4.39 -7.61
CA SER A 25 5.86 4.16 -7.56
C SER A 25 5.50 3.01 -6.64
N THR A 26 5.23 3.32 -5.37
CA THR A 26 5.00 2.32 -4.31
C THR A 26 3.52 2.10 -4.09
N ILE A 27 3.08 0.83 -4.12
CA ILE A 27 1.68 0.45 -3.90
C ILE A 27 1.56 -0.21 -2.52
N LEU A 28 0.62 0.27 -1.70
CA LEU A 28 0.22 -0.42 -0.47
C LEU A 28 -0.90 -1.40 -0.77
N TYR A 29 -0.78 -2.62 -0.29
CA TYR A 29 -1.78 -3.68 -0.45
C TYR A 29 -2.46 -3.91 0.89
N VAL A 30 -3.75 -3.58 0.98
CA VAL A 30 -4.54 -3.67 2.21
C VAL A 30 -5.77 -4.56 2.02
N ASN A 31 -6.28 -5.10 3.13
CA ASN A 31 -7.54 -5.85 3.15
C ASN A 31 -8.72 -4.91 3.45
N SER A 32 -9.94 -5.39 3.19
CA SER A 32 -11.19 -4.65 3.46
C SER A 32 -11.43 -4.40 4.95
N GLU A 33 -10.77 -5.16 5.81
CA GLU A 33 -10.87 -5.07 7.27
C GLU A 33 -9.96 -3.99 7.88
N ILE A 34 -9.06 -3.39 7.10
CA ILE A 34 -8.14 -2.37 7.62
C ILE A 34 -8.92 -1.16 8.14
N SER A 35 -8.63 -0.74 9.38
CA SER A 35 -9.22 0.49 9.89
C SER A 35 -8.59 1.72 9.23
N THR A 36 -9.34 2.82 9.12
CA THR A 36 -8.80 4.10 8.63
C THR A 36 -7.60 4.55 9.46
N ARG A 37 -7.61 4.30 10.77
CA ARG A 37 -6.48 4.63 11.67
C ARG A 37 -5.21 3.88 11.29
N GLU A 38 -5.30 2.59 11.00
CA GLU A 38 -4.16 1.78 10.58
C GLU A 38 -3.65 2.20 9.20
N LEU A 39 -4.56 2.49 8.27
CA LEU A 39 -4.18 3.03 6.97
C LEU A 39 -3.46 4.37 7.09
N SER A 40 -3.97 5.30 7.90
CA SER A 40 -3.29 6.58 8.18
C SER A 40 -1.91 6.38 8.81
N ARG A 41 -1.77 5.38 9.70
CA ARG A 41 -0.47 5.04 10.29
C ARG A 41 0.54 4.59 9.25
N LEU A 42 0.13 3.83 8.23
CA LEU A 42 1.01 3.44 7.11
C LEU A 42 1.48 4.66 6.32
N TYR A 43 0.60 5.63 6.05
CA TYR A 43 0.97 6.85 5.33
C TYR A 43 1.97 7.71 6.11
N VAL A 44 1.70 7.94 7.40
CA VAL A 44 2.61 8.70 8.26
C VAL A 44 3.95 7.97 8.41
N TYR A 45 3.94 6.64 8.51
CA TYR A 45 5.16 5.84 8.56
C TYR A 45 5.97 5.93 7.27
N ALA A 46 5.32 5.82 6.09
CA ALA A 46 5.99 5.99 4.80
C ALA A 46 6.67 7.36 4.68
N HIS A 47 5.99 8.43 5.10
CA HIS A 47 6.57 9.76 5.14
C HIS A 47 7.76 9.84 6.11
N HIS A 48 7.61 9.29 7.32
CA HIS A 48 8.67 9.25 8.32
C HIS A 48 9.92 8.48 7.84
N LYS A 49 9.74 7.41 7.06
CA LYS A 49 10.83 6.63 6.47
C LYS A 49 11.48 7.28 5.24
N GLY A 50 10.97 8.43 4.78
CA GLY A 50 11.56 9.20 3.68
C GLY A 50 11.16 8.74 2.29
N LEU A 51 10.04 8.01 2.13
CA LEU A 51 9.51 7.72 0.79
C LEU A 51 9.07 9.02 0.12
N LYS A 52 9.47 9.21 -1.15
CA LYS A 52 9.15 10.41 -1.93
C LYS A 52 7.70 10.45 -2.40
N SER A 53 7.09 9.28 -2.63
CA SER A 53 5.69 9.17 -3.02
C SER A 53 5.10 7.80 -2.68
N LEU A 54 3.77 7.75 -2.64
CA LEU A 54 2.98 6.53 -2.74
C LEU A 54 2.11 6.67 -4.00
N TYR A 55 1.88 5.58 -4.71
CA TYR A 55 1.07 5.59 -5.93
C TYR A 55 -0.38 5.23 -5.65
N TYR A 56 -0.65 4.00 -5.23
CA TYR A 56 -2.00 3.54 -4.88
C TYR A 56 -2.03 2.80 -3.56
N THR A 57 -3.17 2.90 -2.89
CA THR A 57 -3.59 1.95 -1.87
C THR A 57 -4.60 1.01 -2.50
N ARG A 58 -4.18 -0.22 -2.77
CA ARG A 58 -5.00 -1.25 -3.41
C ARG A 58 -5.70 -2.08 -2.35
N ASN A 59 -7.02 -2.11 -2.39
CA ASN A 59 -7.82 -3.01 -1.57
C ASN A 59 -7.95 -4.40 -2.25
N LYS A 60 -8.04 -5.45 -1.44
CA LYS A 60 -8.37 -6.79 -1.92
C LYS A 60 -9.85 -6.79 -2.33
N LEU A 61 -10.13 -7.14 -3.57
CA LEU A 61 -11.51 -7.32 -4.03
C LEU A 61 -12.14 -8.49 -3.24
N LEU A 62 -13.35 -8.27 -2.74
CA LEU A 62 -14.27 -9.36 -2.40
C LEU A 62 -14.60 -10.09 -3.70
N SER A 63 -14.90 -11.39 -3.65
CA SER A 63 -15.04 -12.22 -4.85
C SER A 63 -16.03 -11.60 -5.86
N VAL A 64 -15.75 -11.78 -7.15
CA VAL A 64 -16.60 -11.27 -8.25
C VAL A 64 -18.05 -11.80 -8.16
N GLU A 65 -18.25 -12.91 -7.44
CA GLU A 65 -19.56 -13.51 -7.16
C GLU A 65 -20.52 -12.57 -6.41
N GLU A 66 -20.03 -11.60 -5.63
CA GLU A 66 -20.89 -10.61 -4.96
C GLU A 66 -21.28 -9.42 -5.87
N CYS A 67 -20.67 -9.31 -7.05
CA CYS A 67 -20.87 -8.21 -8.01
C CYS A 67 -21.52 -8.68 -9.32
N THR A 68 -22.36 -9.72 -9.29
CA THR A 68 -23.07 -10.24 -10.49
C THR A 68 -23.95 -9.20 -11.18
N SER A 69 -24.32 -8.12 -10.49
CA SER A 69 -25.13 -7.03 -11.06
C SER A 69 -24.32 -5.94 -11.77
N CYS A 70 -23.00 -5.85 -11.55
CA CYS A 70 -22.16 -4.76 -12.06
C CYS A 70 -20.86 -5.22 -12.74
N ALA A 71 -20.60 -6.53 -12.77
CA ALA A 71 -19.50 -7.12 -13.52
C ALA A 71 -20.00 -7.48 -14.94
N ILE A 72 -19.44 -6.82 -15.96
CA ILE A 72 -19.47 -7.29 -17.36
C ILE A 72 -18.20 -8.11 -17.59
#